data_AF-A0A931TDR6-F1
#
_entry.id   AF-A0A931TDR6-F1
#
_cell.length_a   1.000
_cell.length_b   1.000
_cell.length_c   1.000
_cell.angle_alpha   90.00
_cell.angle_beta   90.00
_cell.angle_gamma   90.00
#
_symmetry.space_group_name_H-M   'P 1'
#
loop_
_entity.id
_entity.type
_entity.pdbx_description
1 polymer ?
#
loop_
_entity_poly.entity_id
_entity_poly.type
_entity_poly.pdbx_seq_one_letter_code
_entity_poly.pdbx_strand_id
1 'polypeptide(L)' 'MPIDDHDEWWNDIDEAILGCLAKHGTMSPGELARYVDVPESAVTSLLCLLASTGRVRICLVEHVQSGARNGWERVA' A
#
# COMPACT_ATOMS: atom_id res chain seq x y z
N MET A 1 -16.50 -15.49 21.05
CA MET A 1 -16.24 -15.54 19.59
C MET A 1 -14.77 -15.84 19.42
N PRO A 2 -14.37 -16.84 18.63
CA PRO A 2 -12.98 -17.02 18.24
C PRO A 2 -12.57 -15.91 17.27
N ILE A 3 -11.33 -15.43 17.41
CA ILE A 3 -10.76 -14.25 16.73
C ILE A 3 -9.97 -14.68 15.47
N ASP A 4 -9.96 -15.98 15.13
CA ASP A 4 -9.06 -16.57 14.13
C ASP A 4 -9.36 -16.24 12.66
N ASP A 5 -10.60 -15.87 12.28
CA ASP A 5 -10.97 -15.61 10.88
C ASP A 5 -10.24 -14.39 10.26
N HIS A 6 -9.83 -13.43 11.11
CA HIS A 6 -9.24 -12.18 10.63
C HIS A 6 -7.75 -12.34 10.26
N ASP A 7 -6.99 -13.13 11.03
CA ASP A 7 -5.55 -13.32 10.80
C ASP A 7 -5.26 -14.24 9.59
N GLU A 8 -6.10 -15.24 9.33
CA GLU A 8 -5.99 -16.06 8.10
C GLU A 8 -6.26 -15.21 6.85
N TRP A 9 -7.29 -14.37 6.89
CA TRP A 9 -7.59 -13.44 5.79
C TRP A 9 -6.44 -12.47 5.51
N TRP A 10 -5.75 -11.97 6.53
CA TRP A 10 -4.57 -11.11 6.36
C TRP A 10 -3.35 -11.86 5.79
N ASN A 11 -3.14 -13.12 6.18
CA ASN A 11 -2.05 -13.93 5.62
C ASN A 11 -2.27 -14.25 4.14
N ASP A 12 -3.50 -14.52 3.73
CA ASP A 12 -3.84 -14.76 2.33
C ASP A 12 -3.56 -13.53 1.46
N ILE A 13 -3.81 -12.33 1.98
CA ILE A 13 -3.53 -11.08 1.27
C ILE A 13 -2.02 -10.83 1.16
N ASP A 14 -1.27 -11.08 2.23
CA ASP A 14 0.20 -10.98 2.25
C ASP A 14 0.81 -11.87 1.15
N GLU A 15 0.39 -13.13 1.09
CA GLU A 15 0.89 -14.09 0.10
C GLU A 15 0.47 -13.72 -1.32
N ALA A 16 -0.76 -13.23 -1.51
CA ALA A 16 -1.23 -12.77 -2.81
C ALA A 16 -0.41 -11.57 -3.33
N ILE A 17 -0.06 -10.61 -2.46
CA ILE A 17 0.78 -9.46 -2.82
C ILE A 17 2.19 -9.92 -3.20
N LEU A 18 2.80 -10.80 -2.39
CA LEU A 18 4.14 -11.34 -2.68
C LEU A 18 4.17 -12.16 -3.97
N GLY A 19 3.15 -12.99 -4.21
CA GLY A 19 2.98 -13.74 -5.44
C GLY A 19 2.86 -12.83 -6.67
N CYS A 20 2.13 -11.72 -6.53
CA CYS A 20 2.03 -10.71 -7.57
C CYS A 20 3.38 -10.06 -7.90
N LEU A 21 4.10 -9.61 -6.88
CA LEU A 21 5.42 -9.01 -7.04
C LEU A 21 6.44 -9.99 -7.62
N ALA A 22 6.37 -11.27 -7.24
CA ALA A 22 7.22 -12.32 -7.80
C ALA A 22 6.93 -12.58 -9.28
N LYS A 23 5.67 -12.52 -9.70
CA LYS A 23 5.24 -12.82 -11.08
C LYS A 23 5.36 -11.63 -12.03
N HIS A 24 5.03 -10.43 -11.56
CA HIS A 24 4.92 -9.22 -12.38
C HIS A 24 6.06 -8.22 -12.15
N GLY A 25 6.86 -8.41 -11.10
CA GLY A 25 7.95 -7.50 -10.74
C GLY A 25 7.45 -6.30 -9.94
N THR A 26 8.07 -5.13 -10.15
CA THR A 26 7.70 -3.90 -9.44
C THR A 26 6.32 -3.40 -9.87
N MET A 27 5.40 -3.29 -8.92
CA MET A 27 4.03 -2.79 -9.14
C MET A 27 3.73 -1.58 -8.25
N SER A 28 2.78 -0.75 -8.68
CA SER A 28 2.28 0.35 -7.84
C SER A 28 1.24 -0.16 -6.84
N PRO A 29 1.01 0.55 -5.72
CA PRO A 29 -0.01 0.19 -4.74
C PRO A 29 -1.42 0.07 -5.34
N GLY A 30 -1.78 0.97 -6.27
CA GLY A 30 -3.07 0.93 -6.96
C GLY A 30 -3.26 -0.29 -7.86
N GLU A 31 -2.20 -0.79 -8.50
CA GLU A 31 -2.28 -2.02 -9.30
C GLU A 31 -2.38 -3.26 -8.41
N LEU A 32 -1.68 -3.28 -7.28
CA LEU A 32 -1.83 -4.34 -6.28
C LEU A 32 -3.24 -4.34 -5.69
N ALA A 33 -3.80 -3.18 -5.34
CA ALA A 33 -5.17 -3.03 -4.84
C ALA A 33 -6.21 -3.64 -5.78
N ARG A 34 -6.07 -3.41 -7.09
CA ARG A 34 -6.96 -4.04 -8.10
C ARG A 34 -6.80 -5.55 -8.19
N TYR A 35 -5.60 -6.07 -7.93
CA TYR A 35 -5.32 -7.49 -8.03
C TYR A 35 -5.86 -8.27 -6.83
N VAL A 36 -5.69 -7.75 -5.63
CA VAL A 36 -6.16 -8.39 -4.39
C VAL A 36 -7.60 -8.01 -4.00
N ASP A 37 -8.26 -7.13 -4.76
CA ASP A 37 -9.60 -6.59 -4.46
C ASP A 37 -9.70 -5.94 -3.06
N VAL A 38 -8.62 -5.26 -2.66
CA VAL A 38 -8.48 -4.59 -1.36
C VAL A 38 -8.31 -3.08 -1.60
N PRO A 39 -8.89 -2.21 -0.76
CA PRO A 39 -8.70 -0.77 -0.88
C PRO A 39 -7.21 -0.38 -0.83
N GLU A 40 -6.83 0.55 -1.69
CA GLU A 40 -5.43 1.01 -1.85
C GLU A 40 -4.80 1.51 -0.54
N SER A 41 -5.59 2.12 0.34
CA SER A 41 -5.13 2.55 1.66
C SER A 41 -4.68 1.37 2.53
N ALA A 42 -5.42 0.27 2.54
CA ALA A 42 -5.08 -0.93 3.28
C ALA A 42 -3.84 -1.62 2.68
N VAL A 43 -3.77 -1.71 1.35
CA VAL A 43 -2.58 -2.22 0.65
C VAL A 43 -1.34 -1.38 0.97
N THR A 44 -1.48 -0.05 1.01
CA THR A 44 -0.37 0.86 1.35
C THR A 44 0.13 0.61 2.78
N SER A 45 -0.78 0.49 3.75
CA SER A 45 -0.43 0.15 5.13
C SER A 45 0.28 -1.20 5.22
N LEU A 46 -0.20 -2.20 4.48
CA LEU A 46 0.38 -3.55 4.45
C LEU A 46 1.77 -3.56 3.80
N LEU A 47 1.95 -2.86 2.68
CA LEU A 47 3.25 -2.69 2.03
C LEU A 47 4.27 -2.03 2.97
N CYS A 48 3.85 -1.05 3.77
CA CYS A 48 4.73 -0.45 4.80
C CYS A 48 5.15 -1.47 5.87
N LEU A 49 4.25 -2.35 6.29
CA LEU A 49 4.56 -3.43 7.25
C LEU A 49 5.47 -4.51 6.64
N LEU A 50 5.21 -4.90 5.40
CA LEU A 50 6.07 -5.83 4.67
C LEU A 50 7.47 -5.25 4.43
N ALA A 51 7.55 -3.94 4.17
CA ALA A 51 8.82 -3.25 4.00
C ALA A 51 9.61 -3.16 5.32
N SER A 52 8.93 -2.92 6.44
CA SER A 52 9.58 -2.87 7.76
C SER A 52 10.10 -4.22 8.22
N THR A 53 9.46 -5.31 7.80
CA THR A 53 9.91 -6.70 8.02
C THR A 53 10.94 -7.19 7.00
N GLY A 54 11.27 -6.38 5.98
CA GLY A 54 12.25 -6.71 4.95
C GLY A 54 11.74 -7.66 3.86
N ARG A 55 10.43 -7.92 3.78
CA ARG A 55 9.81 -8.81 2.79
C ARG A 55 9.60 -8.13 1.44
N VAL A 56 9.46 -6.80 1.40
CA VAL A 56 9.41 -6.01 0.16
C VAL A 56 10.33 -4.78 0.27
N ARG A 57 10.70 -4.18 -0.86
CA ARG A 57 11.45 -2.91 -0.90
C ARG A 57 10.63 -1.84 -1.59
N ILE A 58 10.40 -0.72 -0.90
CA ILE A 58 9.79 0.48 -1.49
C ILE A 58 10.90 1.24 -2.23
N CYS A 59 10.90 1.14 -3.56
CA CYS A 59 11.94 1.73 -4.41
C CYS A 59 11.56 3.12 -4.96
N LEU A 60 10.27 3.45 -5.03
CA LEU A 60 9.77 4.66 -5.69
C LEU A 60 8.77 5.35 -4.77
N VAL A 61 9.07 6.60 -4.42
CA VAL A 61 8.21 7.48 -3.62
C VAL A 61 8.16 8.80 -4.36
N GLU A 62 6.97 9.20 -4.80
CA GLU A 62 6.76 10.47 -5.46
C GLU A 62 6.09 11.47 -4.52
N HIS A 63 6.45 12.75 -4.66
CA HIS A 63 5.76 13.81 -3.94
C HIS A 63 4.49 14.17 -4.69
N VAL A 64 3.34 13.77 -4.14
CA VAL A 64 2.04 14.26 -4.63
C VAL A 64 1.99 15.75 -4.30
N GLN A 65 2.29 16.59 -5.29
CA GLN A 65 2.02 18.02 -5.19
C GLN A 65 0.50 18.20 -5.13
N SER A 66 -0.04 18.20 -3.91
CA SER A 66 -1.38 18.71 -3.68
C SER A 66 -1.35 20.19 -4.06
N GLY A 67 -1.97 20.52 -5.20
CA GLY A 67 -2.07 21.88 -5.72
C GLY A 67 -2.94 22.77 -4.83
N ALA A 68 -2.60 22.92 -3.56
CA ALA A 68 -3.15 23.93 -2.68
C ALA A 68 -2.33 25.22 -2.88
N ARG A 69 -2.75 26.02 -3.86
CA ARG A 69 -2.41 27.45 -3.95
C ARG A 69 -2.93 28.10 -2.68
N ASN A 70 -2.09 28.24 -1.67
CA ASN A 70 -2.47 28.87 -0.42
C ASN A 70 -2.40 30.40 -0.57
N GLY A 71 -3.47 30.97 -1.12
CA GLY A 71 -3.66 32.42 -1.25
C GLY A 71 -3.97 33.11 0.08
N TRP A 72 -3.06 33.08 1.04
CA TRP A 72 -3.17 33.86 2.29
C TRP A 72 -2.04 34.88 2.50
N GLU A 73 -1.10 34.99 1.57
CA GLU A 73 0.02 35.93 1.66
C GLU A 73 -0.27 37.25 0.91
N ARG A 74 -1.37 37.93 1.26
CA ARG A 74 -1.66 39.32 0.82
C ARG A 74 -2.50 40.09 1.86
N VAL A 75 -2.08 40.13 3.12
CA VAL A 75 -2.41 41.23 4.05
C VAL A 75 -1.49 41.18 5.29
N ALA A 76 -0.38 41.92 5.24
CA ALA A 76 0.23 42.60 6.39
C ALA A 76 1.29 43.57 5.90
#